data_AF-A0AAJ1QE18-F1
#
_entry.id   AF-A0AAJ1QE18-F1
#
_cell.length_a   1.000
_cell.length_b   1.000
_cell.length_c   1.000
_cell.angle_alpha   90.00
_cell.angle_beta   90.00
_cell.angle_gamma   90.00
#
_symmetry.space_group_name_H-M   'P 1'
#
loop_
_entity.id
_entity.type
_entity.pdbx_description
1 polymer ?
#
loop_
_entity_poly.entity_id
_entity_poly.type
_entity_poly.pdbx_seq_one_letter_code
_entity_poly.pdbx_strand_id
1 'polypeptide(L)'
;MKEMTTDLFFKKSIEYFEKIINSEDIKIELKELLGEEYLLNYTNKSVDLTIFNENSYLNDKYKIVLNILNNENIIGDYILYLNKQGNFIDEFLVWR
;
A
#
# COMPACT_ATOMS: atom_id res chain seq x y z
N MET A 1 13.96 9.17 21.22
CA MET A 1 12.90 9.35 20.20
C MET A 1 11.89 8.23 20.35
N LYS A 2 10.59 8.53 20.33
CA LYS A 2 9.50 7.57 20.57
C LYS A 2 9.14 6.87 19.26
N GLU A 3 8.91 5.56 19.30
CA GLU A 3 8.46 4.77 18.14
C GLU A 3 7.04 5.17 17.73
N MET A 4 6.72 5.03 16.44
CA MET A 4 5.39 5.32 15.91
C MET A 4 4.37 4.28 16.37
N THR A 5 3.13 4.70 16.63
CA THR A 5 2.03 3.78 16.92
C THR A 5 1.51 3.13 15.64
N THR A 6 0.88 1.96 15.79
CA THR A 6 0.20 1.25 14.70
C THR A 6 -0.78 2.15 13.93
N ASP A 7 -1.59 2.93 14.64
CA ASP A 7 -2.56 3.85 14.01
C ASP A 7 -1.88 4.90 13.13
N LEU A 8 -0.73 5.42 13.56
CA LEU A 8 0.05 6.37 12.77
C LEU A 8 0.66 5.71 11.53
N PHE A 9 1.13 4.46 11.66
CA PHE A 9 1.63 3.68 10.52
C PHE A 9 0.54 3.44 9.49
N PHE A 10 -0.64 3.02 9.93
CA PHE A 10 -1.81 2.82 9.09
C PHE A 10 -2.16 4.11 8.34
N LYS A 11 -2.34 5.23 9.06
CA LYS A 11 -2.71 6.51 8.47
C LYS A 11 -1.71 6.94 7.39
N LYS A 12 -0.41 6.89 7.69
CA LYS A 12 0.64 7.20 6.70
C LYS A 12 0.55 6.30 5.48
N SER A 13 0.33 5.01 5.67
CA SER A 13 0.28 4.05 4.56
C SER A 13 -0.85 4.34 3.58
N ILE A 14 -2.02 4.73 4.12
CA ILE A 14 -3.14 5.21 3.30
C ILE A 14 -2.75 6.48 2.53
N GLU A 15 -2.10 7.45 3.18
CA GLU A 15 -1.67 8.69 2.52
C GLU A 15 -0.66 8.45 1.37
N TYR A 16 0.25 7.48 1.52
CA TYR A 16 1.16 7.08 0.45
C TYR A 16 0.41 6.40 -0.70
N PHE A 17 -0.44 5.44 -0.36
CA PHE A 17 -1.23 4.71 -1.33
C PHE A 17 -2.16 5.62 -2.15
N GLU A 18 -2.86 6.54 -1.50
CA GLU A 18 -3.75 7.50 -2.17
C GLU A 18 -3.00 8.39 -3.17
N LYS A 19 -1.74 8.73 -2.92
CA LYS A 19 -0.93 9.51 -3.88
C LYS A 19 -0.64 8.71 -5.14
N ILE A 20 -0.36 7.41 -5.01
CA ILE A 20 0.01 6.55 -6.13
C ILE A 20 -1.20 6.15 -6.95
N ILE A 21 -2.26 5.65 -6.30
CA ILE A 21 -3.44 5.15 -7.01
C ILE A 21 -4.17 6.27 -7.78
N ASN A 22 -4.04 7.52 -7.31
CA ASN A 22 -4.60 8.68 -7.98
C ASN A 22 -3.69 9.29 -9.05
N SER A 23 -2.48 8.77 -9.26
CA SER A 23 -1.63 9.22 -10.36
C SER A 23 -2.24 8.84 -11.71
N GLU A 24 -2.05 9.71 -12.72
CA GLU A 24 -2.60 9.47 -14.05
C GLU A 24 -2.01 8.22 -14.71
N ASP A 25 -0.71 7.96 -14.51
CA ASP A 25 -0.03 6.78 -15.06
C ASP A 25 -0.67 5.49 -14.56
N ILE A 26 -0.96 5.39 -13.25
CA ILE A 26 -1.62 4.21 -12.67
C ILE A 26 -3.06 4.09 -13.13
N LYS A 27 -3.80 5.19 -13.28
CA LYS A 27 -5.16 5.15 -13.83
C LYS A 27 -5.16 4.64 -15.27
N ILE A 28 -4.18 5.06 -16.07
CA ILE A 28 -4.01 4.57 -17.45
C ILE A 28 -3.71 3.08 -17.44
N GLU A 29 -2.74 2.63 -16.63
CA GLU A 29 -2.38 1.22 -16.51
C GLU A 29 -3.58 0.35 -16.09
N LEU A 30 -4.35 0.79 -15.09
CA LEU A 30 -5.56 0.10 -14.66
C LEU A 30 -6.64 0.07 -15.73
N LYS A 31 -6.79 1.16 -16.50
CA LYS A 31 -7.70 1.24 -17.63
C LYS A 31 -7.30 0.26 -18.74
N GLU A 32 -6.01 0.08 -19.00
CA GLU A 32 -5.49 -0.87 -19.97
C GLU A 32 -5.65 -2.33 -19.50
N LEU A 33 -5.41 -2.60 -18.21
CA LEU A 33 -5.51 -3.94 -17.63
C LEU A 33 -6.96 -4.42 -17.48
N LEU A 34 -7.88 -3.53 -17.09
CA LEU A 34 -9.23 -3.90 -16.67
C LEU A 34 -10.33 -3.38 -17.63
N GLY A 35 -10.06 -2.34 -18.43
CA GLY A 35 -11.01 -1.73 -19.38
C GLY A 35 -11.59 -0.39 -18.91
N GLU A 36 -12.16 0.39 -19.83
CA GLU A 36 -12.68 1.76 -19.56
C GLU A 36 -13.83 1.82 -18.56
N GLU A 37 -14.53 0.70 -18.37
CA GLU A 37 -15.69 0.57 -17.49
C GLU A 37 -15.29 0.55 -16.00
N TYR A 38 -14.00 0.36 -15.71
CA TYR A 38 -13.44 0.35 -14.36
C TYR A 38 -12.97 1.75 -13.94
N LEU A 39 -13.93 2.66 -13.83
CA LEU A 39 -13.75 3.84 -12.96
C LEU A 39 -13.72 3.35 -11.52
N LEU A 40 -12.52 3.38 -10.94
CA LEU A 40 -12.19 3.09 -9.55
C LEU A 40 -13.20 3.75 -8.56
N ASN A 41 -14.34 3.10 -8.30
CA ASN A 41 -15.05 3.26 -7.03
C ASN A 41 -14.26 2.50 -5.97
N TYR A 42 -13.02 2.93 -5.77
CA TYR A 42 -12.05 2.25 -4.94
C TYR A 42 -12.49 2.39 -3.49
N THR A 43 -13.04 1.32 -2.94
CA THR A 43 -13.38 1.25 -1.53
C THR A 43 -12.24 0.52 -0.85
N ASN A 44 -11.40 1.29 -0.18
CA ASN A 44 -10.31 0.80 0.66
C ASN A 44 -10.90 -0.09 1.76
N LYS A 45 -10.90 -1.42 1.58
CA LYS A 45 -11.62 -2.34 2.48
C LYS A 45 -10.71 -3.12 3.44
N SER A 46 -9.42 -3.30 3.16
CA SER A 46 -8.53 -4.04 4.06
C SER A 46 -7.07 -3.56 3.97
N VAL A 47 -6.54 -3.12 5.10
CA VAL A 47 -5.10 -2.91 5.30
C VAL A 47 -4.60 -4.02 6.20
N ASP A 48 -3.75 -4.89 5.68
CA ASP A 48 -3.10 -5.92 6.47
C ASP A 48 -1.72 -5.42 6.89
N LEU A 49 -1.65 -4.83 8.09
CA LEU A 49 -0.38 -4.42 8.67
C LEU A 49 0.37 -5.64 9.18
N THR A 50 1.37 -6.10 8.41
CA THR A 50 2.18 -7.25 8.79
C THR A 50 3.57 -6.80 9.25
N ILE A 51 3.75 -6.64 10.57
CA ILE A 51 5.03 -6.27 11.17
C ILE A 51 5.92 -7.51 11.26
N PHE A 52 6.72 -7.76 10.22
CA PHE A 52 7.69 -8.86 10.20
C PHE A 52 9.02 -8.45 10.87
N ASN A 53 9.48 -9.24 11.83
CA ASN A 53 10.81 -9.14 12.45
C ASN A 53 11.53 -10.49 12.39
N GLU A 54 11.72 -11.04 11.18
CA GLU A 54 12.35 -12.37 11.01
C GLU A 54 13.80 -12.32 10.50
N ASN A 55 14.28 -11.18 10.02
CA ASN A 55 15.65 -11.06 9.49
C ASN A 55 16.41 -9.93 10.19
N SER A 56 17.54 -10.26 10.83
CA SER A 56 18.42 -9.33 11.57
C SER A 56 18.92 -8.13 10.75
N TYR A 57 18.86 -8.19 9.42
CA TYR A 57 19.21 -7.10 8.49
C TYR A 57 18.10 -6.07 8.26
N LEU A 58 16.86 -6.37 8.69
CA LEU A 58 15.70 -5.50 8.58
C LEU A 58 15.26 -4.94 9.94
N ASN A 59 16.14 -4.94 10.94
CA ASN A 59 15.88 -4.30 12.22
C ASN A 59 15.30 -2.88 12.01
N ASP A 60 14.23 -2.58 12.73
CA ASP A 60 13.51 -1.30 12.69
C ASP A 60 12.81 -0.99 11.35
N LYS A 61 12.49 -2.00 10.52
CA LYS A 61 11.72 -1.83 9.28
C LYS A 61 10.39 -2.56 9.33
N TYR A 62 9.37 -1.96 8.73
CA TYR A 62 7.98 -2.41 8.75
C TYR A 62 7.52 -2.55 7.30
N LYS A 63 7.03 -3.73 6.95
CA LYS A 63 6.36 -3.98 5.68
C LYS A 63 4.86 -3.80 5.88
N ILE A 64 4.23 -3.03 5.01
CA ILE A 64 2.80 -2.75 5.06
C ILE A 64 2.23 -3.17 3.72
N VAL A 65 1.18 -4.00 3.73
CA VAL A 65 0.57 -4.51 2.51
C VAL A 65 -0.89 -4.06 2.49
N LEU A 66 -1.25 -3.33 1.45
CA LEU A 66 -2.62 -2.89 1.19
C LEU A 66 -3.14 -3.66 -0.01
N ASN A 67 -4.17 -4.47 0.18
CA ASN A 67 -4.80 -5.19 -0.91
C ASN A 67 -5.61 -4.20 -1.76
N ILE A 68 -5.49 -4.33 -3.07
CA ILE A 68 -6.19 -3.52 -4.05
C ILE A 68 -7.38 -4.31 -4.56
N LEU A 69 -8.60 -3.84 -4.27
CA LEU A 69 -9.82 -4.56 -4.61
C LEU A 69 -10.63 -3.88 -5.70
N ASN A 70 -11.27 -4.72 -6.52
CA ASN A 70 -12.25 -4.36 -7.52
C ASN A 70 -13.41 -5.36 -7.48
N ASN A 71 -14.62 -4.90 -7.16
CA ASN A 71 -15.79 -5.76 -6.96
C ASN A 71 -15.50 -6.99 -6.08
N GLU A 72 -14.81 -6.77 -4.96
CA GLU A 72 -14.39 -7.80 -3.98
C GLU A 72 -13.28 -8.75 -4.45
N ASN A 73 -12.79 -8.62 -5.68
CA ASN A 73 -11.63 -9.35 -6.17
C ASN A 73 -10.35 -8.55 -5.92
N ILE A 74 -9.31 -9.21 -5.41
CA ILE A 74 -7.99 -8.60 -5.29
C ILE A 74 -7.35 -8.54 -6.69
N ILE A 75 -7.11 -7.33 -7.17
CA ILE A 75 -6.48 -7.05 -8.47
C ILE A 75 -5.01 -6.64 -8.33
N GLY A 76 -4.54 -6.43 -7.11
CA GLY A 76 -3.13 -6.10 -6.85
C GLY A 76 -2.85 -5.85 -5.38
N ASP A 77 -1.60 -5.54 -5.09
CA ASP A 77 -1.12 -5.21 -3.76
C ASP A 77 -0.25 -3.96 -3.85
N TYR A 78 -0.45 -3.03 -2.92
CA TYR A 78 0.49 -1.96 -2.64
C TYR A 78 1.32 -2.33 -1.42
N ILE A 79 2.64 -2.35 -1.58
CA ILE A 79 3.59 -2.75 -0.55
C ILE A 79 4.43 -1.54 -0.18
N LEU A 80 4.40 -1.13 1.09
CA LEU A 80 5.17 0.00 1.61
C LEU A 80 6.13 -0.46 2.69
N TYR A 81 7.38 -0.01 2.60
CA TYR A 81 8.39 -0.21 3.62
C TYR A 81 8.67 1.11 4.35
N LEU A 82 8.46 1.10 5.67
CA LEU A 82 8.76 2.23 6.56
C LEU A 82 9.77 1.82 7.62
N ASN A 83 10.55 2.77 8.14
CA ASN A 83 11.36 2.52 9.35
C ASN A 83 10.51 2.72 10.63
N LYS A 84 11.07 2.46 11.82
CA LYS A 84 10.38 2.63 13.12
C LYS A 84 9.92 4.06 13.44
N GLN A 85 10.44 5.05 12.73
CA GLN A 85 9.99 6.45 12.81
C GLN A 85 8.90 6.76 11.77
N GLY A 86 8.49 5.79 10.96
CA GLY A 86 7.56 5.94 9.85
C GLY A 86 8.12 6.75 8.69
N ASN A 87 9.44 6.77 8.52
CA ASN A 87 10.05 7.36 7.34
C ASN A 87 10.03 6.35 6.20
N PHE A 88 9.78 6.85 4.99
CA PHE A 88 9.81 6.08 3.76
C PHE A 88 11.15 5.37 3.56
N ILE A 89 11.09 4.10 3.17
CA ILE A 89 12.24 3.32 2.70
C ILE A 89 12.05 2.96 1.23
N ASP A 90 10.94 2.33 0.89
CA ASP A 90 10.65 1.83 -0.45
C ASP A 90 9.16 1.51 -0.63
N GLU A 91 8.70 1.40 -1.87
CA GLU A 91 7.33 1.00 -2.20
C GLU A 91 7.22 0.25 -3.53
N PHE A 92 6.23 -0.64 -3.62
CA PHE A 92 5.94 -1.45 -4.79
C PHE A 92 4.45 -1.51 -5.06
N LEU A 93 4.10 -1.52 -6.33
CA LEU A 93 2.76 -1.83 -6.81
C LEU A 93 2.84 -3.11 -7.63
N VAL A 94 2.03 -4.11 -7.27
CA VAL A 94 2.05 -5.44 -7.88
C VAL A 94 0.64 -5.79 -8.32
N TRP A 95 0.43 -5.89 -9.63
CA TRP A 95 -0.85 -6.31 -10.21
C TRP A 95 -0.97 -7.84 -10.27
N ARG A 96 -2.21 -8.35 -10.28
CA ARG A 96 -2.54 -9.77 -10.40
C ARG A 96 -3.34 -10.05 -11.66
#